data_AF-A0A960W180-F1
#
_entry.id   AF-A0A960W180-F1
#
_cell.length_a   1.000
_cell.length_b   1.000
_cell.length_c   1.000
_cell.angle_alpha   90.00
_cell.angle_beta   90.00
_cell.angle_gamma   90.00
#
_symmetry.space_group_name_H-M   'P 1'
#
loop_
_entity.id
_entity.type
_entity.pdbx_description
1 polymer ?
#
loop_
_entity_poly.entity_id
_entity_poly.type
_entity_poly.pdbx_seq_one_letter_code
_entity_poly.pdbx_strand_id
1 'polypeptide(L)'
;MIEYLHISLLNASLEAIGLIVYFTILAKSKATLLKGLIVLLTTNIVTHIIFWNEFFMIPLPYPNSLYFWEIMVCLFEGFVYRVFFIQSLVEALKLSFVLNVLSFLLGTSSIFIEWLSYISRL
;
A
#
# COMPACT_ATOMS: atom_id res chain seq x y z
N MET A 1 -2.59 16.09 11.59
CA MET A 1 -2.13 14.77 12.09
C MET A 1 -3.22 13.70 11.97
N ILE A 2 -4.47 13.96 12.40
CA ILE A 2 -5.59 13.01 12.28
C ILE A 2 -6.00 12.75 10.81
N GLU A 3 -6.03 13.79 9.96
CA GLU A 3 -6.36 13.62 8.52
C GLU A 3 -5.37 12.72 7.77
N TYR A 4 -4.06 12.85 8.03
CA TYR A 4 -3.03 12.00 7.43
C TYR A 4 -3.15 10.53 7.88
N LEU A 5 -3.60 10.29 9.11
CA LEU A 5 -3.85 8.94 9.63
C LEU A 5 -5.01 8.27 8.89
N HIS A 6 -6.11 8.99 8.63
CA HIS A 6 -7.24 8.45 7.87
C HIS A 6 -6.85 8.09 6.43
N ILE A 7 -6.06 8.93 5.77
CA ILE A 7 -5.58 8.68 4.41
C ILE A 7 -4.63 7.47 4.37
N SER A 8 -3.70 7.37 5.32
CA SER A 8 -2.79 6.22 5.44
C SER A 8 -3.56 4.92 5.70
N LEU A 9 -4.56 4.94 6.58
CA LEU A 9 -5.42 3.79 6.84
C LEU A 9 -6.28 3.40 5.64
N LEU A 10 -6.77 4.37 4.88
CA LEU A 10 -7.52 4.12 3.64
C LEU A 10 -6.61 3.48 2.58
N ASN A 11 -5.41 3.99 2.37
CA ASN A 11 -4.44 3.41 1.42
C ASN A 11 -4.06 1.98 1.79
N ALA A 12 -3.73 1.76 3.06
CA ALA A 12 -3.45 0.44 3.62
C ALA A 12 -4.64 -0.52 3.39
N SER A 13 -5.87 -0.05 3.61
CA SER A 13 -7.07 -0.87 3.40
C SER A 13 -7.31 -1.24 1.94
N LEU A 14 -7.02 -0.34 0.99
CA LEU A 14 -7.21 -0.58 -0.44
C LEU A 14 -6.16 -1.56 -0.99
N GLU A 15 -4.91 -1.40 -0.59
CA GLU A 15 -3.85 -2.37 -0.88
C GLU A 15 -4.17 -3.75 -0.29
N ALA A 16 -4.61 -3.79 0.97
CA ALA A 16 -5.03 -5.01 1.63
C ALA A 16 -6.16 -5.72 0.87
N ILE A 17 -7.16 -4.98 0.38
CA ILE A 17 -8.25 -5.54 -0.45
C ILE A 17 -7.70 -6.09 -1.76
N GLY A 18 -6.83 -5.34 -2.45
CA GLY A 18 -6.21 -5.79 -3.70
C GLY A 18 -5.41 -7.09 -3.52
N LEU A 19 -4.67 -7.20 -2.42
CA LEU A 19 -3.97 -8.42 -2.02
C LEU A 19 -4.95 -9.56 -1.75
N ILE A 20 -6.01 -9.32 -0.99
CA ILE A 20 -7.02 -10.35 -0.71
C ILE A 20 -7.62 -10.90 -2.01
N VAL A 21 -8.03 -10.01 -2.93
CA VAL A 21 -8.61 -10.42 -4.22
C VAL A 21 -7.60 -11.24 -5.03
N TYR A 22 -6.38 -10.73 -5.21
CA TYR A 22 -5.33 -11.40 -5.97
C TYR A 22 -5.03 -12.81 -5.42
N PHE A 23 -4.92 -12.92 -4.09
CA PHE A 23 -4.60 -14.19 -3.44
C PHE A 23 -5.76 -15.17 -3.38
N THR A 24 -7.00 -14.68 -3.32
CA THR A 24 -8.17 -15.55 -3.39
C THR A 24 -8.25 -16.23 -4.76
N ILE A 25 -7.83 -15.54 -5.83
CA ILE A 25 -7.77 -16.10 -7.18
C ILE A 25 -6.65 -17.13 -7.33
N LEU A 26 -5.48 -16.90 -6.72
CA LEU A 26 -4.30 -17.76 -6.89
C LEU A 26 -4.16 -18.90 -5.88
N ALA A 27 -4.83 -18.82 -4.74
CA ALA A 27 -4.63 -19.78 -3.67
C ALA A 27 -5.11 -21.18 -4.07
N LYS A 28 -4.18 -22.14 -4.06
CA LYS A 28 -4.46 -23.57 -4.28
C LYS A 28 -5.12 -24.26 -3.08
N SER A 29 -5.08 -23.62 -1.91
CA SER A 29 -5.70 -24.14 -0.69
C SER A 29 -6.03 -23.01 0.30
N LYS A 30 -7.02 -23.27 1.16
CA LYS A 30 -7.39 -22.36 2.27
C LYS A 30 -6.23 -22.10 3.23
N ALA A 31 -5.38 -23.11 3.48
CA ALA A 31 -4.24 -22.97 4.39
C ALA A 31 -3.16 -22.06 3.80
N THR A 32 -2.90 -22.18 2.50
CA THR A 32 -1.97 -21.30 1.76
C THR A 32 -2.53 -19.87 1.68
N LEU A 33 -3.85 -19.73 1.46
CA LEU A 33 -4.52 -18.43 1.48
C LEU A 33 -4.36 -17.74 2.84
N LEU A 34 -4.68 -18.43 3.94
CA LEU A 34 -4.66 -17.83 5.28
C LEU A 34 -3.26 -17.40 5.71
N LYS A 35 -2.26 -18.27 5.50
CA LYS A 35 -0.85 -17.92 5.74
C LYS A 35 -0.43 -16.74 4.88
N GLY A 36 -0.91 -16.70 3.64
CA GLY A 36 -0.57 -15.63 2.73
C GLY A 36 -1.12 -14.28 3.16
N LEU A 37 -2.42 -14.23 3.45
CA LEU A 37 -3.08 -13.03 3.93
C LEU A 37 -2.43 -12.48 5.20
N ILE A 38 -2.03 -13.33 6.15
CA ILE A 38 -1.38 -12.87 7.39
C ILE A 38 -0.05 -12.15 7.10
N VAL A 39 0.82 -12.74 6.28
CA VAL A 39 2.12 -12.14 5.95
C VAL A 39 1.93 -10.83 5.18
N LEU A 40 0.99 -10.81 4.24
CA LEU A 40 0.71 -9.66 3.39
C LEU A 40 0.11 -8.48 4.16
N LEU A 41 -0.90 -8.75 4.99
CA LEU A 41 -1.53 -7.73 5.83
C LEU A 41 -0.54 -7.19 6.86
N THR A 42 0.30 -8.05 7.46
CA THR A 42 1.35 -7.61 8.39
C THR A 42 2.37 -6.72 7.68
N THR A 43 2.76 -7.09 6.46
CA THR A 43 3.71 -6.31 5.65
C THR A 43 3.11 -4.96 5.30
N ASN A 44 1.88 -4.92 4.83
CA ASN A 44 1.17 -3.68 4.50
C ASN A 44 0.99 -2.77 5.72
N ILE A 45 0.64 -3.32 6.90
CA ILE A 45 0.57 -2.55 8.15
C ILE A 45 1.94 -1.99 8.51
N VAL A 46 3.00 -2.80 8.42
CA VAL A 46 4.37 -2.36 8.72
C VAL A 46 4.81 -1.26 7.77
N THR A 47 4.61 -1.42 6.47
CA THR A 47 4.98 -0.38 5.50
C THR A 47 4.12 0.87 5.71
N HIS A 48 2.80 0.77 5.83
CA HIS A 48 1.96 1.95 5.95
C HIS A 48 2.02 2.65 7.31
N ILE A 49 2.22 1.94 8.41
CA ILE A 49 2.34 2.55 9.75
C ILE A 49 3.79 2.94 10.04
N ILE A 50 4.76 2.04 9.82
CA ILE A 50 6.16 2.30 10.20
C ILE A 50 6.82 3.20 9.16
N PHE A 51 6.68 2.95 7.85
CA PHE A 51 7.33 3.82 6.87
C PHE A 51 6.73 5.22 6.91
N TRP A 52 5.40 5.42 6.88
CA TRP A 52 4.85 6.77 6.87
C TRP A 52 5.06 7.57 8.16
N ASN A 53 5.20 6.93 9.33
CA ASN A 53 5.48 7.65 10.57
C ASN A 53 6.99 7.88 10.82
N GLU A 54 7.86 6.95 10.42
CA GLU A 54 9.31 7.04 10.67
C GLU A 54 10.10 7.70 9.51
N PHE A 55 9.55 7.75 8.29
CA PHE A 55 10.26 8.29 7.11
C PHE A 55 10.53 9.79 7.13
N PHE A 56 9.84 10.55 7.98
CA PHE A 56 10.16 11.95 8.21
C PHE A 56 11.51 12.16 8.90
N MET A 57 12.21 11.09 9.31
CA MET A 57 13.53 11.18 9.95
C MET A 57 14.71 11.35 8.98
N ILE A 58 14.55 11.08 7.67
CA ILE A 58 15.58 11.44 6.68
C ILE A 58 15.12 12.71 5.95
N PRO A 59 15.76 13.87 6.20
CA PRO A 59 15.36 15.13 5.59
C PRO A 59 15.80 15.19 4.14
N LEU A 60 15.02 14.58 3.26
CA LEU A 60 15.08 14.80 1.82
C LEU A 60 14.15 15.96 1.44
N PRO A 61 14.53 16.83 0.47
CA PRO A 61 13.63 17.88 -0.01
C PRO A 61 12.34 17.27 -0.57
N TYR A 62 11.18 17.78 -0.14
CA TYR A 62 9.92 17.50 -0.82
C TYR A 62 9.98 18.06 -2.25
N PRO A 63 9.52 17.33 -3.30
CA PRO A 63 8.76 16.07 -3.31
C PRO A 63 9.62 14.80 -3.48
N ASN A 64 10.95 14.94 -3.62
CA ASN A 64 11.84 13.82 -3.89
C ASN A 64 11.86 12.80 -2.75
N SER A 65 11.64 13.26 -1.51
CA SER A 65 11.45 12.40 -0.35
C SER A 65 10.29 11.43 -0.56
N LEU A 66 9.11 11.92 -0.92
CA LEU A 66 7.89 11.15 -1.12
C LEU A 66 8.09 10.03 -2.16
N TYR A 67 8.63 10.37 -3.34
CA TYR A 67 8.82 9.40 -4.41
C TYR A 67 9.89 8.36 -4.09
N PHE A 68 11.01 8.79 -3.51
CA PHE A 68 12.08 7.86 -3.10
C PHE A 68 11.54 6.81 -2.13
N TRP A 69 10.72 7.28 -1.21
CA TRP A 69 10.15 6.49 -0.15
C TRP A 69 9.06 5.52 -0.61
N GLU A 70 8.19 5.96 -1.51
CA GLU A 70 7.22 5.09 -2.18
C GLU A 70 7.93 3.97 -2.95
N ILE A 71 9.04 4.29 -3.62
CA ILE A 71 9.84 3.28 -4.32
C ILE A 71 10.41 2.25 -3.33
N MET A 72 10.89 2.68 -2.16
CA MET A 72 11.39 1.75 -1.15
C MET A 72 10.31 0.81 -0.60
N VAL A 73 9.08 1.33 -0.38
CA VAL A 73 7.92 0.52 0.00
C VAL A 73 7.63 -0.52 -1.09
N CYS A 74 7.52 -0.08 -2.35
CA CYS A 74 7.24 -0.96 -3.49
C CYS A 74 8.28 -2.08 -3.63
N LEU A 75 9.55 -1.76 -3.41
CA LEU A 75 10.64 -2.74 -3.47
C LEU A 75 10.52 -3.76 -2.33
N PHE A 76 10.36 -3.29 -1.09
CA PHE A 76 10.27 -4.15 0.08
C PHE A 76 9.07 -5.11 -0.01
N GLU A 77 7.88 -4.57 -0.29
CA GLU A 77 6.67 -5.37 -0.46
C GLU A 77 6.79 -6.36 -1.61
N GLY A 78 7.31 -5.94 -2.76
CA GLY A 78 7.54 -6.85 -3.88
C GLY A 78 8.53 -7.98 -3.54
N PHE A 79 9.54 -7.71 -2.71
CA PHE A 79 10.43 -8.77 -2.20
C PHE A 79 9.68 -9.75 -1.29
N VAL A 80 8.85 -9.26 -0.37
CA VAL A 80 8.00 -10.12 0.47
C VAL A 80 7.07 -10.95 -0.40
N TYR A 81 6.41 -10.33 -1.38
CA TYR A 81 5.51 -11.04 -2.29
C TYR A 81 6.25 -12.14 -3.05
N ARG A 82 7.48 -11.88 -3.48
CA ARG A 82 8.32 -12.89 -4.13
C ARG A 82 8.68 -14.03 -3.20
N VAL A 83 9.11 -13.74 -1.97
CA VAL A 83 9.61 -14.77 -1.03
C VAL A 83 8.50 -15.75 -0.67
N PHE A 84 7.28 -15.25 -0.51
CA PHE A 84 6.21 -16.06 0.04
C PHE A 84 5.21 -16.56 -1.00
N PHE A 85 5.09 -15.92 -2.16
CA PHE A 85 3.91 -16.11 -3.01
C PHE A 85 4.13 -16.15 -4.51
N ILE A 86 4.97 -15.26 -5.05
CA ILE A 86 5.11 -15.04 -6.49
C ILE A 86 6.50 -15.51 -6.91
N GLN A 87 6.57 -16.48 -7.82
CA GLN A 87 7.86 -17.04 -8.24
C GLN A 87 8.74 -16.01 -8.97
N SER A 88 8.13 -15.19 -9.83
CA SER A 88 8.83 -14.16 -10.59
C SER A 88 9.00 -12.89 -9.77
N LEU A 89 10.24 -12.47 -9.54
CA LEU A 89 10.55 -11.19 -8.90
C LEU A 89 9.94 -10.02 -9.66
N VAL A 90 9.94 -10.07 -10.99
CA VAL A 90 9.38 -9.01 -11.83
C VAL A 90 7.87 -8.89 -11.64
N GLU A 91 7.15 -10.01 -11.55
CA GLU A 91 5.71 -9.99 -11.31
C GLU A 91 5.38 -9.51 -9.90
N ALA A 92 6.20 -9.89 -8.91
CA ALA A 92 6.03 -9.46 -7.53
C ALA A 92 6.21 -7.94 -7.35
N LEU A 93 7.25 -7.39 -7.98
CA LEU A 93 7.50 -5.94 -8.01
C LEU A 93 6.42 -5.19 -8.77
N LYS A 94 5.95 -5.73 -9.91
CA LYS A 94 4.82 -5.14 -10.66
C LYS A 94 3.55 -5.12 -9.84
N LEU A 95 3.24 -6.20 -9.13
CA LEU A 95 2.06 -6.27 -8.27
C LEU A 95 2.14 -5.21 -7.16
N SER A 96 3.27 -5.14 -6.45
CA SER A 96 3.45 -4.13 -5.41
C SER A 96 3.32 -2.71 -5.96
N PHE A 97 3.98 -2.41 -7.09
CA PHE A 97 3.85 -1.11 -7.74
C PHE A 97 2.41 -0.77 -8.12
N VAL A 98 1.69 -1.70 -8.76
CA VAL A 98 0.29 -1.48 -9.15
C VAL A 98 -0.60 -1.24 -7.94
N LEU A 99 -0.43 -2.03 -6.87
CA LEU A 99 -1.22 -1.87 -5.66
C LEU A 99 -0.96 -0.53 -4.95
N ASN A 100 0.30 -0.11 -4.85
CA ASN A 100 0.67 1.18 -4.25
C ASN A 100 0.20 2.37 -5.12
N VAL A 101 0.31 2.28 -6.45
CA VAL A 101 -0.24 3.32 -7.34
C VAL A 101 -1.76 3.40 -7.23
N LEU A 102 -2.46 2.26 -7.21
CA LEU A 102 -3.91 2.24 -7.09
C LEU A 102 -4.37 2.77 -5.72
N SER A 103 -3.72 2.37 -4.62
CA SER A 103 -4.03 2.89 -3.29
C SER A 103 -3.77 4.38 -3.23
N PHE A 104 -2.65 4.87 -3.77
CA PHE A 104 -2.35 6.30 -3.82
C PHE A 104 -3.39 7.09 -4.61
N LEU A 105 -3.77 6.64 -5.81
CA LEU A 105 -4.77 7.31 -6.65
C LEU A 105 -6.16 7.32 -6.01
N LEU A 106 -6.57 6.20 -5.43
CA LEU A 106 -7.88 6.08 -4.77
C LEU A 106 -7.92 6.85 -3.45
N GLY A 107 -6.86 6.78 -2.65
CA GLY A 107 -6.69 7.56 -1.44
C GLY A 107 -6.73 9.06 -1.69
N THR A 108 -6.00 9.53 -2.70
CA THR A 108 -6.02 10.96 -3.07
C THR A 108 -7.33 11.40 -3.73
N SER A 109 -8.03 10.50 -4.43
CA SER A 109 -9.37 10.80 -4.96
C SER A 109 -10.43 11.01 -3.88
N SER A 110 -10.31 10.33 -2.72
CA SER A 110 -11.22 10.56 -1.58
C SER A 110 -11.07 11.98 -1.02
N ILE A 111 -9.84 12.51 -1.00
CA ILE A 111 -9.53 13.90 -0.62
C ILE A 111 -10.13 14.88 -1.65
N PHE A 112 -10.03 14.56 -2.94
CA PHE A 112 -10.64 15.37 -4.00
C PHE A 112 -12.17 15.41 -3.88
N ILE A 113 -12.80 14.29 -3.56
CA ILE A 113 -14.25 14.19 -3.36
C ILE A 113 -14.69 14.93 -2.08
N GLU A 114 -13.95 14.81 -0.97
CA GLU A 114 -14.22 15.57 0.25
C GLU A 114 -14.05 17.08 0.03
N TRP A 115 -13.00 17.49 -0.68
CA TRP A 115 -12.77 18.90 -1.04
C TRP A 115 -13.86 19.47 -1.94
N LEU A 116 -14.30 18.72 -2.96
CA LEU A 116 -15.46 19.09 -3.78
C LEU A 116 -16.74 19.20 -2.95
N SER A 117 -16.96 18.27 -2.02
CA SER A 117 -18.12 18.31 -1.13
C SER A 117 -18.10 19.51 -0.19
N TYR A 118 -16.92 19.92 0.29
CA TYR A 118 -16.73 21.10 1.13
C TYR A 118 -17.02 22.39 0.36
N ILE A 119 -16.49 22.53 -0.86
CA ILE A 119 -16.76 23.68 -1.73
C ILE A 119 -18.23 23.77 -2.10
N SER A 120 -18.91 22.65 -2.35
CA SER A 120 -20.34 22.65 -2.68
C SER A 120 -21.27 23.08 -1.54
N ARG A 121 -20.74 23.19 -0.30
CA ARG A 121 -21.48 23.61 0.90
C ARG A 121 -21.18 25.06 1.31
N LEU A 122 -20.25 25.73 0.63
CA LEU A 122 -19.96 27.16 0.76
C LEU A 122 -20.75 27.96 -0.28
#